data_AF-A0A5B8J9P7-F1
#
_entry.id   AF-A0A5B8J9P7-F1
#
_cell.length_a   1.000
_cell.length_b   1.000
_cell.length_c   1.000
_cell.angle_alpha   90.00
_cell.angle_beta   90.00
_cell.angle_gamma   90.00
#
_symmetry.space_group_name_H-M   'P 1'
#
loop_
_entity.id
_entity.type
_entity.pdbx_description
1 polymer ?
#
loop_
_entity_poly.entity_id
_entity_poly.type
_entity_poly.pdbx_seq_one_letter_code
_entity_poly.pdbx_strand_id
1 'polypeptide(L)'
;MRTTSILAAGAAFLASFALAAPAAQAGTAPAAKPVPVAVAPASFGALAEPFSCSVAPERRNTFKAIETVLVKDRPRNNATNLGQINRNATKIGCKGTTLGDTYTACDVTSNGWVTVNWSGLKGYVKQTCTQVVGSS
;
A
#
# COMPACT_ATOMS: atom_id res chain seq x y z
N MET A 1 44.86 -12.98 37.33
CA MET A 1 45.71 -11.77 37.47
C MET A 1 46.42 -11.50 36.14
N ARG A 2 46.14 -10.35 35.51
CA ARG A 2 46.94 -9.59 34.52
C ARG A 2 46.01 -8.52 33.95
N THR A 3 45.97 -7.33 34.55
CA THR A 3 46.77 -6.13 34.20
C THR A 3 46.26 -5.49 32.89
N THR A 4 45.28 -4.59 32.92
CA THR A 4 45.37 -3.10 32.99
C THR A 4 45.90 -2.41 31.72
N SER A 5 45.25 -1.27 31.38
CA SER A 5 45.73 -0.09 30.60
C SER A 5 45.35 -0.01 29.10
N ILE A 6 45.03 1.17 28.50
CA ILE A 6 44.74 2.53 29.04
C ILE A 6 43.83 3.35 28.07
N LEU A 7 43.51 4.60 28.44
CA LEU A 7 42.69 5.64 27.79
C LEU A 7 42.95 5.96 26.28
N ALA A 8 41.89 6.40 25.59
CA ALA A 8 41.79 7.71 24.89
C ALA A 8 40.29 8.07 24.74
N ALA A 9 39.72 9.20 25.19
CA ALA A 9 40.14 10.61 25.16
C ALA A 9 40.14 11.21 23.73
N GLY A 10 38.94 11.47 23.19
CA GLY A 10 38.73 12.24 21.96
C GLY A 10 37.67 13.31 22.20
N ALA A 11 38.08 14.58 22.30
CA ALA A 11 37.20 15.69 22.64
C ALA A 11 36.61 16.38 21.40
N ALA A 12 35.41 16.94 21.60
CA ALA A 12 34.78 18.09 20.95
C ALA A 12 35.35 18.61 19.60
N PHE A 13 34.48 18.74 18.58
CA PHE A 13 34.61 19.85 17.63
C PHE A 13 33.25 20.41 17.16
N LEU A 14 33.04 21.68 17.52
CA LEU A 14 32.19 22.74 16.95
C LEU A 14 30.72 22.48 16.56
N ALA A 15 29.86 23.32 17.15
CA ALA A 15 28.54 23.65 16.63
C ALA A 15 28.64 24.62 15.43
N SER A 16 27.72 24.46 14.48
CA SER A 16 27.41 25.47 13.46
C SER A 16 25.91 25.72 13.43
N PHE A 17 25.48 26.81 14.06
CA PHE A 17 24.14 27.36 13.85
C PHE A 17 24.10 28.06 12.48
N ALA A 18 23.10 27.75 11.66
CA ALA A 18 22.71 28.58 10.53
C ALA A 18 21.29 29.12 10.80
N LEU A 19 21.18 30.44 11.01
CA LEU A 19 19.92 31.16 11.17
C LEU A 19 19.42 31.69 9.82
N ALA A 20 18.12 32.04 9.79
CA ALA A 20 17.42 32.85 8.77
C ALA A 20 17.18 32.18 7.39
N ALA A 21 16.08 32.45 6.67
CA ALA A 21 14.78 33.05 7.02
C ALA A 21 13.77 32.70 5.89
N PRO A 22 12.45 32.76 6.11
CA PRO A 22 11.47 32.45 5.06
C PRO A 22 11.32 33.60 4.05
N ALA A 23 11.67 33.36 2.79
CA ALA A 23 11.36 34.29 1.70
C ALA A 23 9.92 34.04 1.20
N ALA A 24 8.95 34.74 1.78
CA ALA A 24 7.61 34.82 1.21
C ALA A 24 7.64 35.64 -0.09
N GLN A 25 7.15 35.06 -1.18
CA GLN A 25 6.88 35.81 -2.42
C GLN A 25 5.37 35.81 -2.68
N ALA A 26 4.75 36.94 -2.37
CA ALA A 26 3.35 37.18 -2.67
C ALA A 26 3.18 37.51 -4.16
N GLY A 27 2.65 36.56 -4.93
CA GLY A 27 2.21 36.78 -6.31
C GLY A 27 0.69 36.88 -6.39
N THR A 28 0.15 38.09 -6.32
CA THR A 28 -1.29 38.34 -6.56
C THR A 28 -1.59 38.36 -8.06
N ALA A 29 -1.95 37.21 -8.63
CA ALA A 29 -2.53 37.14 -9.97
C ALA A 29 -4.06 37.39 -9.91
N PRO A 30 -4.65 38.12 -10.87
CA PRO A 30 -6.05 38.51 -10.82
C PRO A 30 -7.02 37.33 -10.99
N ALA A 31 -8.20 37.44 -10.38
CA ALA A 31 -9.21 36.40 -10.35
C ALA A 31 -9.82 36.12 -11.74
N ALA A 32 -9.30 35.09 -12.42
CA ALA A 32 -9.99 34.47 -13.54
C ALA A 32 -11.19 33.67 -13.02
N LYS A 33 -12.40 34.06 -13.46
CA LYS A 33 -13.67 33.42 -13.08
C LYS A 33 -13.64 31.94 -13.52
N PRO A 34 -13.76 30.95 -12.63
CA PRO A 34 -13.75 29.55 -13.04
C PRO A 34 -14.97 29.26 -13.92
N VAL A 35 -14.74 29.00 -15.21
CA VAL A 35 -15.73 28.33 -16.04
C VAL A 35 -15.80 26.89 -15.53
N PRO A 36 -16.98 26.37 -15.13
CA PRO A 36 -17.13 24.97 -14.79
C PRO A 36 -17.05 24.15 -16.09
N VAL A 37 -15.82 23.88 -16.54
CA VAL A 37 -15.58 22.81 -17.51
C VAL A 37 -15.89 21.52 -16.78
N ALA A 38 -17.08 20.99 -17.06
CA ALA A 38 -17.47 19.67 -16.61
C ALA A 38 -16.56 18.65 -17.31
N VAL A 39 -15.42 18.36 -16.68
CA VAL A 39 -14.60 17.19 -17.02
C VAL A 39 -15.47 15.98 -16.70
N ALA A 40 -16.15 15.47 -17.73
CA ALA A 40 -16.84 14.20 -17.63
C ALA A 40 -15.82 13.17 -17.11
N PRO A 41 -16.11 12.45 -16.02
CA PRO A 41 -15.22 11.38 -15.59
C PRO A 41 -15.10 10.42 -16.77
N ALA A 42 -13.87 10.10 -17.16
CA ALA A 42 -13.65 9.02 -18.10
C ALA A 42 -14.22 7.76 -17.46
N SER A 43 -15.36 7.29 -17.97
CA SER A 43 -16.01 6.06 -17.56
C SER A 43 -15.12 4.89 -17.99
N PHE A 44 -14.08 4.62 -17.18
CA PHE A 44 -13.31 3.39 -17.28
C PHE A 44 -14.31 2.23 -17.24
N GLY A 45 -14.35 1.46 -18.32
CA GLY A 45 -15.47 0.57 -18.63
C GLY A 45 -15.81 -0.34 -17.47
N ALA A 46 -17.11 -0.39 -17.14
CA ALA A 46 -17.65 -1.26 -16.10
C ALA A 46 -17.57 -2.75 -16.52
N LEU A 47 -16.37 -3.32 -16.42
CA LEU A 47 -16.09 -4.77 -16.50
C LEU A 47 -15.14 -5.24 -15.39
N ALA A 48 -14.97 -4.44 -14.34
CA ALA A 48 -14.67 -4.98 -13.03
C ALA A 48 -16.01 -5.29 -12.34
N GLU A 49 -16.52 -6.52 -12.52
CA GLU A 49 -17.37 -7.10 -11.48
C GLU A 49 -16.64 -6.88 -10.15
N PRO A 50 -17.29 -6.32 -9.12
CA PRO A 50 -16.59 -6.14 -7.86
C PRO A 50 -16.24 -7.56 -7.39
N PHE A 51 -14.93 -7.86 -7.33
CA PHE A 51 -14.38 -9.01 -6.62
C PHE A 51 -14.58 -8.78 -5.13
N SER A 52 -15.86 -8.72 -4.74
CA SER A 52 -16.31 -8.57 -3.40
C SER A 52 -15.97 -9.86 -2.69
N CYS A 53 -14.98 -9.76 -1.82
CA CYS A 53 -15.02 -10.50 -0.57
C CYS A 53 -16.25 -10.04 0.24
N SER A 54 -17.46 -10.29 -0.27
CA SER A 54 -18.68 -10.03 0.47
C SER A 54 -18.58 -10.83 1.74
N VAL A 55 -18.50 -10.11 2.86
CA VAL A 55 -18.56 -10.66 4.22
C VAL A 55 -19.99 -11.09 4.56
N ALA A 56 -20.63 -11.81 3.62
CA ALA A 56 -21.78 -12.63 3.89
C ALA A 56 -21.35 -13.67 4.94
N PRO A 57 -21.95 -13.68 6.14
CA PRO A 57 -21.34 -14.28 7.33
C PRO A 57 -21.11 -15.79 7.25
N GLU A 58 -21.68 -16.48 6.27
CA GLU A 58 -21.64 -17.94 6.15
C GLU A 58 -20.65 -18.47 5.11
N ARG A 59 -20.22 -17.67 4.12
CA ARG A 59 -19.22 -18.11 3.14
C ARG A 59 -17.85 -17.52 3.45
N ARG A 60 -16.95 -18.39 3.94
CA ARG A 60 -15.51 -18.10 3.97
C ARG A 60 -15.02 -18.05 2.53
N ASN A 61 -15.16 -16.91 1.85
CA ASN A 61 -14.61 -16.71 0.51
C ASN A 61 -13.09 -16.85 0.60
N THR A 62 -12.61 -18.03 0.20
CA THR A 62 -11.19 -18.38 0.17
C THR A 62 -10.64 -17.94 -1.18
N PHE A 63 -9.53 -17.24 -1.14
CA PHE A 63 -8.88 -16.80 -2.36
C PHE A 63 -7.76 -17.77 -2.73
N LYS A 64 -7.51 -17.84 -4.04
CA LYS A 64 -6.30 -18.41 -4.63
C LYS A 64 -5.44 -17.27 -5.17
N ALA A 65 -4.14 -17.34 -4.93
CA ALA A 65 -3.17 -16.46 -5.56
C ALA A 65 -2.88 -16.94 -6.99
N ILE A 66 -3.14 -16.10 -7.99
CA ILE A 66 -2.90 -16.40 -9.42
C ILE A 66 -1.39 -16.30 -9.73
N GLU A 67 -0.70 -15.43 -9.01
CA GLU A 67 0.75 -15.21 -9.01
C GLU A 67 1.28 -15.14 -7.58
N THR A 68 2.61 -15.07 -7.41
CA THR A 68 3.21 -14.83 -6.10
C THR A 68 3.05 -13.35 -5.71
N VAL A 69 2.39 -13.08 -4.58
CA VAL A 69 2.11 -11.72 -4.10
C VAL A 69 2.71 -11.47 -2.72
N LEU A 70 3.14 -10.23 -2.49
CA LEU A 70 3.64 -9.78 -1.20
C LEU A 70 2.48 -9.27 -0.33
N VAL A 71 2.44 -9.71 0.93
CA VAL A 71 1.53 -9.18 1.95
C VAL A 71 2.14 -7.90 2.49
N LYS A 72 1.44 -6.78 2.33
CA LYS A 72 1.85 -5.45 2.79
C LYS A 72 1.22 -5.08 4.12
N ASP A 73 1.90 -4.25 4.92
CA ASP A 73 1.33 -3.67 6.15
C ASP A 73 0.21 -2.63 5.86
N ARG A 74 0.26 -2.00 4.68
CA ARG A 74 -0.69 -0.97 4.20
C ARG A 74 -1.00 -1.18 2.72
N PRO A 75 -2.14 -0.68 2.21
CA PRO A 75 -2.49 -0.76 0.79
C PRO A 75 -1.71 0.29 -0.03
N ARG A 76 -0.38 0.15 -0.08
CA ARG A 76 0.55 1.05 -0.78
C ARG A 76 1.65 0.26 -1.47
N ASN A 77 2.17 0.76 -2.58
CA ASN A 77 3.20 0.07 -3.37
C ASN A 77 4.49 -0.13 -2.56
N ASN A 78 4.92 0.94 -1.89
CA ASN A 78 6.15 1.00 -1.10
C ASN A 78 5.91 0.67 0.39
N ALA A 79 4.79 0.02 0.73
CA ALA A 79 4.51 -0.47 2.06
C ALA A 79 5.49 -1.59 2.49
N THR A 80 5.60 -1.83 3.79
CA THR A 80 6.46 -2.87 4.37
C THR A 80 5.94 -4.25 3.99
N ASN A 81 6.83 -5.14 3.56
CA ASN A 81 6.48 -6.54 3.31
C ASN A 81 6.38 -7.29 4.66
N LEU A 82 5.19 -7.76 5.02
CA LEU A 82 4.95 -8.63 6.18
C LEU A 82 5.22 -10.11 5.86
N GLY A 83 5.11 -10.49 4.59
CA GLY A 83 5.30 -11.86 4.13
C GLY A 83 4.95 -12.03 2.65
N GLN A 84 4.83 -13.28 2.22
CA GLN A 84 4.54 -13.65 0.83
C GLN A 84 3.48 -14.73 0.78
N ILE A 85 2.61 -14.64 -0.23
CA ILE A 85 1.68 -15.68 -0.64
C ILE A 85 2.19 -16.21 -1.99
N ASN A 86 2.58 -17.48 -2.03
CA ASN A 86 3.10 -18.10 -3.25
C ASN A 86 1.98 -18.33 -4.27
N ARG A 87 2.35 -18.32 -5.56
CA ARG A 87 1.46 -18.72 -6.65
C ARG A 87 0.75 -20.05 -6.36
N ASN A 88 -0.54 -20.13 -6.71
CA ASN A 88 -1.44 -21.25 -6.44
C ASN A 88 -1.74 -21.54 -4.95
N ALA A 89 -1.24 -20.77 -3.99
CA ALA A 89 -1.69 -20.88 -2.61
C ALA A 89 -3.21 -20.62 -2.54
N THR A 90 -3.92 -21.51 -1.84
CA THR A 90 -5.37 -21.45 -1.62
C THR A 90 -5.67 -21.18 -0.15
N LYS A 91 -6.97 -21.08 0.21
CA LYS A 91 -7.42 -20.84 1.59
C LYS A 91 -6.93 -19.50 2.18
N ILE A 92 -6.58 -18.54 1.32
CA ILE A 92 -6.27 -17.17 1.73
C ILE A 92 -7.57 -16.55 2.24
N GLY A 93 -7.62 -16.22 3.54
CA GLY A 93 -8.83 -15.68 4.15
C GLY A 93 -8.98 -14.21 3.82
N CYS A 94 -10.04 -13.82 3.11
CA CYS A 94 -10.33 -12.40 2.87
C CYS A 94 -11.21 -11.79 3.97
N LYS A 95 -11.03 -10.50 4.21
CA LYS A 95 -11.84 -9.67 5.14
C LYS A 95 -12.53 -8.48 4.48
N GLY A 96 -12.25 -8.20 3.21
CA GLY A 96 -12.83 -7.10 2.45
C GLY A 96 -11.83 -6.51 1.46
N THR A 97 -12.31 -5.67 0.55
CA THR A 97 -11.48 -4.84 -0.34
C THR A 97 -11.40 -3.41 0.19
N THR A 98 -10.32 -2.72 -0.13
CA THR A 98 -10.10 -1.29 0.18
C THR A 98 -9.38 -0.61 -0.98
N LEU A 99 -9.45 0.71 -1.05
CA LEU A 99 -8.69 1.48 -2.03
C LEU A 99 -7.34 1.90 -1.45
N GLY A 100 -6.32 1.97 -2.32
CA GLY A 100 -4.95 2.32 -1.94
C GLY A 100 -4.20 2.98 -3.10
N ASP A 101 -2.87 2.88 -3.09
CA ASP A 101 -2.07 3.32 -4.24
C ASP A 101 -2.49 2.55 -5.51
N THR A 102 -2.54 3.25 -6.65
CA THR A 102 -2.65 2.63 -7.97
C THR A 102 -1.40 1.80 -8.26
N TYR A 103 -1.60 0.61 -8.81
CA TYR A 103 -0.55 -0.32 -9.18
C TYR A 103 -0.88 -1.02 -10.50
N THR A 104 0.15 -1.59 -11.13
CA THR A 104 0.01 -2.61 -12.17
C THR A 104 0.52 -3.94 -11.61
N ALA A 105 -0.24 -5.02 -11.80
CA ALA A 105 0.14 -6.40 -11.49
C ALA A 105 -0.87 -7.39 -12.09
N CYS A 106 -0.41 -8.59 -12.47
CA CYS A 106 -1.23 -9.56 -13.19
C CYS A 106 -1.91 -8.93 -14.42
N ASP A 107 -1.11 -8.20 -15.21
CA ASP A 107 -1.47 -7.48 -16.44
C ASP A 107 -2.61 -6.46 -16.35
N VAL A 108 -3.08 -6.16 -15.13
CA VAL A 108 -4.16 -5.19 -14.86
C VAL A 108 -3.64 -4.04 -14.01
N THR A 109 -4.05 -2.81 -14.36
CA THR A 109 -3.85 -1.62 -13.53
C THR A 109 -5.08 -1.38 -12.66
N SER A 110 -4.90 -1.25 -11.35
CA SER A 110 -5.97 -1.07 -10.37
C SER A 110 -5.48 -0.31 -9.14
N ASN A 111 -6.40 0.20 -8.33
CA ASN A 111 -6.14 0.74 -6.99
C ASN A 111 -6.82 -0.08 -5.88
N GLY A 112 -7.40 -1.25 -6.22
CA GLY A 112 -8.10 -2.13 -5.27
C GLY A 112 -7.14 -3.08 -4.55
N TRP A 113 -7.20 -3.10 -3.22
CA TRP A 113 -6.37 -3.95 -2.36
C TRP A 113 -7.25 -4.88 -1.52
N VAL A 114 -6.87 -6.14 -1.42
CA VAL A 114 -7.59 -7.16 -0.65
C VAL A 114 -7.00 -7.25 0.75
N THR A 115 -7.84 -7.08 1.78
CA THR A 115 -7.46 -7.30 3.18
C THR A 115 -7.47 -8.80 3.45
N VAL A 116 -6.30 -9.37 3.74
CA VAL A 116 -6.11 -10.82 3.92
C VAL A 116 -5.65 -11.18 5.33
N ASN A 117 -5.99 -12.40 5.74
CA ASN A 117 -5.32 -13.12 6.82
C ASN A 117 -4.64 -14.37 6.23
N TRP A 118 -3.32 -14.43 6.33
CA TRP A 118 -2.47 -15.48 5.76
C TRP A 118 -1.43 -15.92 6.78
N SER A 119 -1.45 -17.19 7.19
CA SER A 119 -0.50 -17.75 8.17
C SER A 119 -0.37 -16.93 9.47
N GLY A 120 -1.47 -16.31 9.94
CA GLY A 120 -1.51 -15.44 11.11
C GLY A 120 -1.18 -13.97 10.84
N LEU A 121 -0.61 -13.64 9.67
CA LEU A 121 -0.35 -12.27 9.23
C LEU A 121 -1.64 -11.62 8.73
N LYS A 122 -1.92 -10.41 9.20
CA LYS A 122 -2.98 -9.54 8.68
C LYS A 122 -2.34 -8.44 7.84
N GLY A 123 -2.83 -8.24 6.62
CA GLY A 123 -2.27 -7.22 5.72
C GLY A 123 -3.04 -7.10 4.42
N TYR A 124 -2.39 -6.50 3.43
CA TYR A 124 -3.00 -6.13 2.14
C TYR A 124 -2.25 -6.78 0.98
N VAL A 125 -2.99 -7.29 0.00
CA VAL A 125 -2.44 -7.79 -1.28
C VAL A 125 -3.13 -7.13 -2.46
N LYS A 126 -2.47 -7.11 -3.62
CA LYS A 126 -3.04 -6.58 -4.87
C LYS A 126 -4.20 -7.47 -5.33
N GLN A 127 -5.39 -6.87 -5.48
CA GLN A 127 -6.63 -7.57 -5.84
C GLN A 127 -6.56 -8.31 -7.18
N THR A 128 -5.91 -7.71 -8.19
CA THR A 128 -5.82 -8.28 -9.55
C THR A 128 -5.12 -9.65 -9.60
N CYS A 129 -4.32 -9.98 -8.58
CA CYS A 129 -3.57 -11.23 -8.50
C CYS A 129 -4.24 -12.30 -7.62
N THR A 130 -5.50 -12.08 -7.23
CA THR A 130 -6.28 -13.01 -6.39
C THR A 130 -7.60 -13.38 -7.06
N GLN A 131 -7.98 -14.65 -6.99
CA GLN A 131 -9.24 -15.18 -7.52
C GLN A 131 -10.08 -15.77 -6.39
N VAL A 132 -11.39 -15.53 -6.40
CA VAL A 132 -12.34 -16.25 -5.52
C VAL A 132 -12.33 -17.72 -5.93
N VAL A 133 -12.03 -18.62 -4.98
CA VAL A 133 -12.35 -20.03 -5.13
C VAL A 133 -13.67 -20.24 -4.39
N GLY A 134 -14.72 -20.63 -5.11
CA GLY A 134 -16.01 -20.89 -4.50
C GLY A 134 -15.86 -21.94 -3.39
N SER A 135 -16.41 -21.65 -2.21
CA SER A 135 -16.53 -22.66 -1.16
C SER A 135 -17.64 -23.64 -1.55
N SER A 136 -17.23 -24.73 -2.19
CA SER A 136 -18.00 -25.97 -2.40
C SER A 136 -18.37 -26.60 -1.07
#